data_AF-A0A0R0M302-F1
#
_entry.id   AF-A0A0R0M302-F1
#
_cell.length_a   1.000
_cell.length_b   1.000
_cell.length_c   1.000
_cell.angle_alpha   90.00
_cell.angle_beta   90.00
_cell.angle_gamma   90.00
#
_symmetry.space_group_name_H-M   'P 1'
#
loop_
_entity.id
_entity.type
_entity.pdbx_description
1 polymer ?
#
loop_
_entity_poly.entity_id
_entity_poly.type
_entity_poly.pdbx_seq_one_letter_code
_entity_poly.pdbx_strand_id
1 'polypeptide(L)'
;MAGIIDSIGIVEIINELIGVEKDEKVNAGQVVKAMIINGLGFVSKPLYMFPEYFETIACEHLIGAGVKPEYLNDDKLGRVMDKMFQKGLDVIFFIIAVKAVQKFGVSLSTSYLDSSGS
;
A
#
# COMPACT_ATOMS: atom_id res chain seq x y z
N MET A 1 0.34 -11.02 1.75
CA MET A 1 0.96 -9.67 1.73
C MET A 1 -0.07 -8.55 1.81
N ALA A 2 -1.12 -8.55 0.98
CA ALA A 2 -2.21 -7.57 1.07
C ALA A 2 -2.77 -7.40 2.49
N GLY A 3 -2.99 -8.50 3.23
CA GLY A 3 -3.46 -8.43 4.62
C GLY A 3 -2.54 -7.68 5.61
N ILE A 4 -1.22 -7.66 5.40
CA ILE A 4 -0.30 -6.87 6.25
C ILE A 4 -0.40 -5.40 5.88
N ILE A 5 -0.43 -5.09 4.59
CA ILE A 5 -0.59 -3.73 4.05
C ILE A 5 -1.89 -3.11 4.56
N ASP A 6 -2.98 -3.89 4.53
CA ASP A 6 -4.28 -3.50 5.06
C ASP A 6 -4.28 -3.35 6.58
N SER A 7 -3.58 -4.24 7.29
CA SER A 7 -3.46 -4.16 8.75
C SER A 7 -2.70 -2.92 9.26
N ILE A 8 -1.75 -2.41 8.47
CA ILE A 8 -1.01 -1.16 8.75
C ILE A 8 -1.86 0.07 8.42
N GLY A 9 -2.83 -0.05 7.52
CA GLY A 9 -3.65 1.07 7.04
C GLY A 9 -2.89 1.97 6.05
N ILE A 10 -2.05 1.37 5.18
CA ILE A 10 -1.22 2.15 4.24
C ILE A 10 -2.08 2.99 3.28
N VAL A 11 -3.21 2.45 2.83
CA VAL A 11 -4.11 3.17 1.89
C VAL A 11 -4.60 4.46 2.53
N GLU A 12 -5.08 4.37 3.77
CA GLU A 12 -5.62 5.48 4.53
C GLU A 12 -4.53 6.53 4.83
N ILE A 13 -3.35 6.09 5.28
CA ILE A 13 -2.21 6.97 5.57
C ILE A 13 -1.82 7.77 4.32
N ILE A 14 -1.68 7.10 3.18
CA ILE A 14 -1.27 7.78 1.94
C ILE A 14 -2.36 8.76 1.48
N ASN A 15 -3.62 8.37 1.54
CA ASN A 15 -4.74 9.24 1.20
C ASN A 15 -4.83 10.48 2.10
N GLU A 16 -4.52 10.36 3.38
CA GLU A 16 -4.46 11.49 4.31
C GLU A 16 -3.28 12.43 3.99
N LEU A 17 -2.12 11.87 3.64
CA LEU A 17 -0.91 12.66 3.40
C LEU A 17 -0.91 13.40 2.05
N ILE A 18 -1.50 12.78 1.03
CA ILE A 18 -1.44 13.23 -0.37
C ILE A 18 -2.79 13.76 -0.87
N GLY A 19 -3.87 13.46 -0.16
CA GLY A 19 -5.24 13.82 -0.54
C GLY A 19 -5.89 12.83 -1.49
N VAL A 20 -7.22 12.93 -1.59
CA VAL A 20 -8.06 12.15 -2.51
C VAL A 20 -8.88 13.13 -3.34
N GLU A 21 -8.86 12.96 -4.66
CA GLU A 21 -9.68 13.76 -5.55
C GLU A 21 -11.06 13.10 -5.71
N LYS A 22 -12.13 13.92 -5.75
CA LYS A 22 -13.53 13.41 -5.74
C LYS A 22 -13.88 12.50 -6.92
N ASP A 23 -13.23 12.69 -8.07
CA ASP A 23 -13.54 12.00 -9.32
C ASP A 23 -12.43 11.02 -9.76
N GLU A 24 -11.51 10.67 -8.85
CA GLU A 24 -10.45 9.70 -9.14
C GLU A 24 -11.00 8.27 -9.15
N LYS A 25 -10.76 7.54 -10.26
CA LYS A 25 -11.10 6.11 -10.40
C LYS A 25 -10.31 5.19 -9.47
N VAL A 26 -9.13 5.65 -9.05
CA VAL A 26 -8.25 4.98 -8.09
C VAL A 26 -7.50 6.05 -7.30
N ASN A 27 -7.52 5.96 -5.98
CA ASN A 27 -6.87 6.95 -5.11
C ASN A 27 -5.37 6.65 -4.93
N ALA A 28 -4.63 7.62 -4.39
CA ALA A 28 -3.18 7.51 -4.20
C ALA A 28 -2.80 6.30 -3.33
N GLY A 29 -3.54 6.03 -2.25
CA GLY A 29 -3.28 4.89 -1.37
C GLY A 29 -3.44 3.54 -2.08
N GLN A 30 -4.45 3.39 -2.92
CA GLN A 30 -4.65 2.20 -3.75
C GLN A 30 -3.52 2.02 -4.77
N VAL A 31 -3.06 3.10 -5.39
CA VAL A 31 -1.90 3.07 -6.30
C VAL A 31 -0.63 2.63 -5.57
N VAL A 32 -0.35 3.18 -4.38
CA VAL A 32 0.80 2.78 -3.56
C VAL A 32 0.67 1.33 -3.11
N LYS A 33 -0.52 0.89 -2.70
CA LYS A 33 -0.79 -0.52 -2.38
C LYS A 33 -0.49 -1.44 -3.57
N ALA A 34 -0.92 -1.05 -4.77
CA ALA A 34 -0.62 -1.78 -6.00
C ALA A 34 0.89 -1.83 -6.29
N MET A 35 1.60 -0.72 -6.13
CA MET A 35 3.06 -0.67 -6.28
C MET A 35 3.79 -1.55 -5.28
N ILE A 36 3.37 -1.58 -4.01
CA ILE A 36 3.99 -2.42 -2.98
C ILE A 36 3.74 -3.90 -3.27
N ILE A 37 2.50 -4.26 -3.63
CA ILE A 37 2.15 -5.65 -4.00
C ILE A 37 2.94 -6.08 -5.23
N ASN A 38 3.08 -5.21 -6.23
CA ASN A 38 3.86 -5.48 -7.44
C ASN A 38 5.37 -5.56 -7.13
N GLY A 39 5.94 -4.55 -6.46
CA GLY A 39 7.38 -4.47 -6.15
C GLY A 39 7.90 -5.52 -5.16
N LEU A 40 7.05 -6.03 -4.27
CA LEU A 40 7.37 -7.19 -3.41
C LEU A 40 7.02 -8.53 -4.08
N GLY A 41 6.14 -8.53 -5.09
CA GLY A 41 5.81 -9.71 -5.90
C GLY A 41 6.83 -9.97 -7.03
N PHE A 42 7.57 -8.94 -7.44
CA PHE A 42 8.58 -8.99 -8.50
C PHE A 42 9.74 -8.03 -8.17
N VAL A 43 10.74 -8.52 -7.44
CA VAL A 43 12.05 -7.84 -7.32
C VAL A 43 12.82 -7.87 -8.66
N SER A 44 12.23 -8.29 -9.79
CA SER A 44 12.95 -8.55 -11.04
C SER A 44 12.16 -8.36 -12.34
N LYS A 45 11.01 -7.67 -12.35
CA LYS A 45 10.35 -7.28 -13.62
C LYS A 45 10.07 -5.78 -13.69
N PRO A 46 10.30 -5.12 -14.83
CA PRO A 46 10.21 -3.66 -14.89
C PRO A 46 8.75 -3.18 -14.89
N LEU A 47 8.56 -1.91 -14.52
CA LEU A 47 7.27 -1.20 -14.42
C LEU A 47 6.34 -1.35 -15.66
N TYR A 48 6.86 -1.73 -16.84
CA TYR A 48 6.05 -1.84 -18.07
C TYR A 48 5.10 -3.05 -18.13
N MET A 49 5.17 -4.01 -17.19
CA MET A 49 4.31 -5.21 -17.19
C MET A 49 3.02 -5.05 -16.35
N PHE A 50 2.63 -3.82 -16.03
CA PHE A 50 1.49 -3.48 -15.17
C PHE A 50 0.14 -4.02 -15.66
N PRO A 51 -0.25 -3.91 -16.95
CA PRO A 51 -1.58 -4.37 -17.40
C PRO A 51 -1.74 -5.89 -17.34
N GLU A 52 -0.78 -6.65 -17.87
CA GLU A 52 -0.84 -8.11 -17.99
C GLU A 52 -0.75 -8.84 -16.63
N TYR A 53 -0.09 -8.24 -15.64
CA TYR A 53 -0.01 -8.78 -14.28
C TYR A 53 -1.34 -8.66 -13.52
N PHE A 54 -2.09 -7.57 -13.72
CA PHE A 54 -3.37 -7.38 -13.04
C PHE A 54 -4.55 -8.08 -13.72
N GLU A 55 -4.40 -8.62 -14.93
CA GLU A 55 -5.39 -9.51 -15.55
C GLU A 55 -5.44 -10.89 -14.88
N THR A 56 -4.34 -11.33 -14.26
CA THR A 56 -4.24 -12.64 -13.59
C THR A 56 -4.46 -12.59 -12.09
N ILE A 57 -4.53 -11.39 -11.51
CA ILE A 57 -4.69 -11.17 -10.07
C ILE A 57 -6.01 -10.46 -9.82
N ALA A 58 -6.75 -10.90 -8.80
CA ALA A 58 -8.00 -10.27 -8.37
C ALA A 58 -7.75 -8.83 -7.86
N CYS A 59 -7.61 -7.88 -8.79
CA CYS A 59 -7.28 -6.48 -8.52
C CYS A 59 -8.29 -5.85 -7.54
N GLU A 60 -9.56 -6.19 -7.69
CA GLU A 60 -10.60 -5.76 -6.75
C GLU A 60 -10.41 -6.29 -5.32
N HIS A 61 -9.93 -7.52 -5.18
CA HIS A 61 -9.74 -8.14 -3.87
C HIS A 61 -8.42 -7.68 -3.21
N LEU A 62 -7.39 -7.45 -4.02
CA LEU A 62 -6.07 -7.09 -3.50
C LEU A 62 -5.86 -5.59 -3.35
N ILE A 63 -6.41 -4.77 -4.25
CA ILE A 63 -6.17 -3.32 -4.26
C ILE A 63 -7.36 -2.57 -3.67
N GLY A 64 -8.58 -2.95 -4.07
CA GLY A 64 -9.82 -2.42 -3.52
C GLY A 64 -10.99 -2.56 -4.49
N ALA A 65 -12.21 -2.58 -3.95
CA ALA A 65 -13.42 -2.79 -4.75
C ALA A 65 -13.53 -1.78 -5.91
N GLY A 66 -13.86 -2.25 -7.11
CA GLY A 66 -14.00 -1.44 -8.31
C GLY A 66 -12.70 -0.98 -8.96
N VAL A 67 -11.53 -1.32 -8.40
CA VAL A 67 -10.23 -1.02 -9.03
C VAL A 67 -10.00 -1.97 -10.19
N LYS A 68 -9.80 -1.39 -11.38
CA LYS A 68 -9.47 -2.12 -12.59
C LYS A 68 -8.00 -1.93 -12.99
N PRO A 69 -7.38 -2.94 -13.64
CA PRO A 69 -6.01 -2.84 -14.17
C PRO A 69 -5.76 -1.56 -14.98
N GLU A 70 -6.71 -1.19 -15.83
CA GLU A 70 -6.68 0.01 -16.70
C GLU A 70 -6.49 1.35 -15.93
N TYR A 71 -6.83 1.39 -14.63
CA TYR A 71 -6.68 2.59 -13.80
C TYR A 71 -5.26 2.73 -13.23
N LEU A 72 -4.48 1.64 -13.25
CA LEU A 72 -3.10 1.57 -12.75
C LEU A 72 -2.10 1.66 -13.91
N ASN A 73 -2.13 2.78 -14.64
CA ASN A 73 -1.20 3.05 -15.75
C ASN A 73 -0.04 3.97 -15.32
N ASP A 74 1.03 3.99 -16.12
CA ASP A 74 2.27 4.73 -15.85
C ASP A 74 2.03 6.21 -15.52
N ASP A 75 1.08 6.87 -16.20
CA ASP A 75 0.73 8.28 -15.93
C ASP A 75 0.14 8.47 -14.54
N LYS A 76 -0.69 7.53 -14.08
CA LYS A 76 -1.28 7.58 -12.74
C LYS A 76 -0.23 7.25 -11.68
N LEU A 77 0.60 6.24 -11.93
CA LEU A 77 1.70 5.84 -11.06
C LEU A 77 2.69 7.00 -10.87
N GLY A 78 3.17 7.59 -11.96
CA GLY A 78 4.12 8.70 -11.95
C GLY A 78 3.59 9.90 -11.16
N ARG A 79 2.33 10.29 -11.40
CA ARG A 79 1.70 11.40 -10.65
C ARG A 79 1.62 11.14 -9.14
N VAL A 80 1.36 9.90 -8.72
CA VAL A 80 1.35 9.56 -7.29
C VAL A 80 2.76 9.59 -6.72
N MET A 81 3.76 9.10 -7.45
CA MET A 81 5.18 9.18 -7.04
C MET A 81 5.65 10.64 -6.90
N ASP A 82 5.28 11.52 -7.83
CA ASP A 82 5.60 12.94 -7.76
C ASP A 82 4.98 13.59 -6.52
N LYS A 83 3.71 13.30 -6.24
CA LYS A 83 3.02 13.78 -5.02
C LYS A 83 3.70 13.26 -3.74
N MET A 84 4.11 11.99 -3.72
CA MET A 84 4.86 11.40 -2.60
C MET A 84 6.23 12.07 -2.41
N PHE A 85 6.93 12.34 -3.51
CA PHE A 85 8.23 13.00 -3.49
C PHE A 85 8.11 14.43 -2.97
N GLN A 86 7.12 15.20 -3.44
CA GLN A 86 6.83 16.56 -2.94
C GLN A 86 6.48 16.59 -1.45
N LYS A 87 5.79 15.55 -0.96
CA LYS A 87 5.44 15.43 0.47
C LYS A 87 6.64 15.13 1.36
N GLY A 88 7.64 14.44 0.84
CA GLY A 88 8.79 13.92 1.58
C GLY A 88 8.66 12.42 1.86
N LEU A 89 9.51 11.62 1.21
CA LEU A 89 9.50 10.16 1.36
C LEU A 89 9.92 9.71 2.76
N ASP A 90 10.80 10.48 3.41
CA ASP A 90 11.22 10.28 4.80
C ASP A 90 10.05 10.41 5.78
N VAL A 91 9.20 11.42 5.58
CA VAL A 91 7.99 11.64 6.39
C VAL A 91 7.01 10.49 6.19
N ILE A 92 6.75 10.10 4.93
CA ILE A 92 5.85 8.99 4.61
C ILE A 92 6.37 7.69 5.24
N PHE A 93 7.65 7.39 5.08
CA PHE A 93 8.28 6.20 5.64
C PHE A 93 8.20 6.18 7.17
N PHE A 94 8.52 7.30 7.81
CA PHE A 94 8.48 7.41 9.27
C PHE A 94 7.07 7.15 9.83
N ILE A 95 6.04 7.73 9.22
CA ILE A 95 4.65 7.53 9.65
C ILE A 95 4.24 6.06 9.50
N ILE A 96 4.55 5.43 8.35
CA ILE A 96 4.26 4.02 8.12
C ILE A 96 5.00 3.13 9.13
N ALA A 97 6.28 3.41 9.39
CA ALA A 97 7.08 2.66 10.35
C ALA A 97 6.52 2.76 11.77
N VAL A 98 6.15 3.96 12.22
CA VAL A 98 5.51 4.17 13.53
C VAL A 98 4.20 3.40 13.63
N LYS A 99 3.35 3.47 12.59
CA LYS A 99 2.08 2.73 12.56
C LYS A 99 2.28 1.21 12.57
N ALA A 100 3.26 0.70 11.83
CA ALA A 100 3.60 -0.71 11.83
C ALA A 100 4.11 -1.18 13.21
N VAL A 101 5.00 -0.40 13.86
CA VAL A 101 5.49 -0.71 15.21
C VAL A 101 4.36 -0.65 16.24
N GLN A 102 3.47 0.33 16.17
CA GLN A 102 2.29 0.38 17.05
C GLN A 102 1.38 -0.83 16.85
N LYS A 103 1.18 -1.28 15.61
CA LYS A 103 0.32 -2.42 15.29
C LYS A 103 0.93 -3.76 15.71
N PHE A 104 2.19 -4.00 15.38
CA PHE A 104 2.83 -5.31 15.53
C PHE A 104 3.80 -5.38 16.72
N GLY A 105 4.48 -4.29 17.05
CA GLY A 105 5.37 -4.22 18.22
C GLY A 105 4.62 -4.28 19.55
N VAL A 106 3.42 -3.68 19.65
CA VAL A 106 2.55 -3.83 20.83
C VAL A 106 2.03 -5.27 20.94
N SER A 107 1.64 -5.88 19.81
CA SER A 107 1.17 -7.28 19.78
C SER A 107 2.24 -8.31 20.15
N LEU A 108 3.51 -8.06 19.79
CA LEU A 108 4.63 -8.90 20.20
C LEU A 108 4.90 -8.80 21.72
N SER A 109 4.65 -7.63 22.31
CA SER A 109 4.84 -7.40 23.76
C SER A 109 3.78 -8.09 24.61
N THR A 110 2.55 -8.22 24.10
CA THR A 110 1.43 -8.87 24.82
C THR A 110 1.42 -10.39 24.71
N SER A 111 2.02 -10.96 23.66
CA SER A 111 2.03 -12.43 23.46
C SER A 111 3.13 -13.15 24.23
N TYR A 112 4.13 -12.43 24.77
CA TYR A 112 5.26 -13.02 25.51
C TYR A 112 4.99 -13.18 27.03
N LEU A 113 3.82 -12.78 27.51
CA LEU A 113 3.47 -12.81 28.94
C LEU A 113 2.43 -13.89 29.31
N ASP A 114 1.93 -14.68 28.36
CA ASP A 114 0.89 -15.70 28.62
C ASP A 114 1.40 -17.15 28.51
N SER A 115 2.66 -17.39 28.90
CA SER A 115 3.18 -18.74 29.13
C SER A 115 3.93 -18.81 30.46
N SER A 116 3.21 -18.53 31.54
CA SER A 116 3.53 -19.05 32.86
C SER A 116 2.28 -19.03 33.73
N GLY A 117 1.57 -20.16 33.74
CA GLY A 117 0.51 -20.36 34.73
C GLY A 117 -0.51 -21.44 34.38
N SER A 118 -0.10 -22.72 34.40
CA SER A 118 -0.76 -23.86 35.08
C SER A 118 -0.16 -25.17 34.64
#